data_AF-A0A8C1YX74-F1
#
_entry.id   AF-A0A8C1YX74-F1
#
_cell.length_a   1.000
_cell.length_b   1.000
_cell.length_c   1.000
_cell.angle_alpha   90.00
_cell.angle_beta   90.00
_cell.angle_gamma   90.00
#
_symmetry.space_group_name_H-M   'P 1'
#
loop_
_entity.id
_entity.type
_entity.pdbx_description
1 polymer ?
#
loop_
_entity_poly.entity_id
_entity_poly.type
_entity_poly.pdbx_seq_one_letter_code
_entity_poly.pdbx_strand_id
1 'polypeptide(L)'
;MTECFHPQESVKDNSLLFMPNVLKVYLENGQTKSFRFDCNTSIKDVIQTLQEKLSIKSIEHFSLMLEHKMEGSATKLMILHEQEMLTQVTQRPGSHKMKCFFRLSFLPKDPVDLLRRDAVAFDYLYVQVTHCPALGY
;
A
#
# COMPACT_ATOMS: atom_id res chain seq x y z
N MET A 1 -0.06 -40.23 -10.23
CA MET A 1 -0.65 -39.07 -9.53
C MET A 1 0.48 -38.41 -8.76
N THR A 2 1.15 -37.45 -9.39
CA THR A 2 2.23 -36.70 -8.73
C THR A 2 1.56 -35.58 -7.96
N GLU A 3 1.53 -35.69 -6.64
CA GLU A 3 1.05 -34.62 -5.76
C GLU A 3 1.91 -33.38 -6.01
N CYS A 4 1.27 -32.29 -6.45
CA CYS A 4 1.91 -30.99 -6.57
C CYS A 4 2.25 -30.49 -5.16
N PHE A 5 3.47 -30.77 -4.72
CA PHE A 5 4.12 -30.14 -3.58
C PHE A 5 4.01 -28.62 -3.75
N HIS A 6 3.11 -27.99 -3.00
CA HIS A 6 3.14 -26.54 -2.82
C HIS A 6 4.16 -26.29 -1.70
N PRO A 7 5.39 -25.83 -2.01
CA PRO A 7 6.28 -25.42 -0.94
C PRO A 7 5.61 -24.26 -0.21
N GLN A 8 5.43 -24.41 1.10
CA GLN A 8 5.00 -23.34 1.97
C GLN A 8 6.14 -22.29 1.93
N GLU A 9 6.03 -21.30 1.03
CA GLU A 9 7.05 -20.29 0.80
C GLU A 9 7.44 -19.66 2.14
N SER A 10 8.73 -19.73 2.44
CA SER A 10 9.27 -19.17 3.66
C SER A 10 8.94 -17.68 3.75
N VAL A 11 8.49 -17.22 4.92
CA VAL A 11 8.10 -15.81 5.18
C VAL A 11 9.18 -14.79 4.78
N LYS A 12 10.43 -15.22 4.60
CA LYS A 12 11.56 -14.40 4.16
C LYS A 12 11.42 -13.80 2.75
N ASP A 13 10.60 -14.38 1.88
CA ASP A 13 10.34 -13.84 0.52
C ASP A 13 9.00 -13.09 0.40
N ASN A 14 8.31 -12.86 1.52
CA ASN A 14 7.01 -12.21 1.51
C ASN A 14 7.17 -10.67 1.43
N SER A 15 6.79 -10.11 0.29
CA SER A 15 6.79 -8.66 0.05
C SER A 15 5.64 -7.93 0.74
N LEU A 16 4.55 -8.63 1.06
CA LEU A 16 3.34 -8.05 1.66
C LEU A 16 3.37 -8.12 3.20
N LEU A 17 3.95 -9.18 3.76
CA LEU A 17 3.96 -9.45 5.19
C LEU A 17 5.39 -9.45 5.74
N PHE A 18 5.60 -8.74 6.85
CA PHE A 18 6.86 -8.80 7.58
C PHE A 18 6.97 -10.09 8.41
N MET A 19 5.83 -10.53 8.96
CA MET A 19 5.64 -11.75 9.75
C MET A 19 4.16 -12.19 9.60
N PRO A 20 3.77 -13.40 10.06
CA PRO A 20 2.36 -13.78 10.10
C PRO A 20 1.51 -12.71 10.79
N ASN A 21 0.44 -12.29 10.13
CA ASN A 21 -0.48 -11.25 10.60
C ASN A 21 0.18 -9.88 10.86
N VAL A 22 1.31 -9.60 10.21
CA VAL A 22 1.98 -8.29 10.27
C VAL A 22 2.14 -7.75 8.84
N LEU A 23 1.21 -6.90 8.41
CA LEU A 23 1.22 -6.22 7.12
C LEU A 23 2.39 -5.25 7.04
N LYS A 24 3.09 -5.26 5.90
CA LYS A 24 4.14 -4.31 5.55
C LYS A 24 3.61 -3.29 4.56
N VAL A 25 3.53 -2.03 4.99
CA VAL A 25 3.11 -0.90 4.15
C VAL A 25 4.33 -0.06 3.79
N TYR A 26 4.52 0.16 2.49
CA TYR A 26 5.55 0.98 1.91
C TYR A 26 5.04 2.42 1.78
N LEU A 27 5.85 3.38 2.22
CA LEU A 27 5.59 4.81 2.09
C LEU A 27 6.39 5.37 0.93
N GLU A 28 5.95 6.52 0.39
CA GLU A 28 6.59 7.16 -0.76
C GLU A 28 8.01 7.63 -0.48
N ASN A 29 8.35 7.92 0.78
CA ASN A 29 9.71 8.28 1.18
C ASN A 29 10.68 7.07 1.29
N GLY A 30 10.26 5.89 0.84
CA GLY A 30 11.05 4.65 0.91
C GLY A 30 11.02 3.94 2.27
N GLN A 31 10.39 4.52 3.29
CA GLN A 31 10.21 3.86 4.58
C GLN A 31 9.14 2.77 4.52
N THR A 32 9.15 1.89 5.52
CA THR A 32 8.09 0.91 5.72
C THR A 32 7.50 1.03 7.12
N LYS A 33 6.19 0.78 7.22
CA LYS A 33 5.45 0.70 8.48
C LYS A 33 4.79 -0.66 8.58
N SER A 34 4.92 -1.29 9.73
CA SER A 34 4.36 -2.61 9.99
C SER A 34 3.10 -2.50 10.84
N PHE A 35 2.07 -3.27 10.50
CA PHE A 35 0.77 -3.27 11.17
C PHE A 35 0.40 -4.70 11.54
N ARG A 36 0.29 -4.97 12.85
CA ARG A 36 -0.33 -6.21 13.31
C ARG A 36 -1.83 -6.13 13.03
N PHE A 37 -2.41 -7.21 12.54
CA PHE A 37 -3.84 -7.30 12.25
C PHE A 37 -4.43 -8.63 12.72
N ASP A 38 -5.75 -8.67 12.79
CA ASP A 38 -6.56 -9.85 13.06
C ASP A 38 -7.67 -10.00 11.99
N CYS A 39 -8.64 -10.88 12.24
CA CYS A 39 -9.74 -11.13 11.31
C CYS A 39 -10.72 -9.97 11.15
N ASN A 40 -10.70 -8.98 12.06
CA ASN A 40 -11.62 -7.85 12.06
C ASN A 40 -10.94 -6.55 11.58
N THR A 41 -9.64 -6.59 11.32
CA THR A 41 -8.90 -5.41 10.87
C THR A 41 -9.17 -5.14 9.38
N SER A 42 -9.78 -4.00 9.11
CA SER A 42 -10.08 -3.51 7.77
C SER A 42 -8.93 -2.70 7.17
N ILE A 43 -9.00 -2.46 5.86
CA ILE A 43 -8.12 -1.51 5.16
C ILE A 43 -8.27 -0.10 5.74
N LYS A 44 -9.49 0.30 6.10
CA LYS A 44 -9.78 1.60 6.72
C LYS A 44 -8.99 1.81 8.01
N ASP A 45 -8.91 0.79 8.87
CA ASP A 45 -8.20 0.89 10.16
C ASP A 45 -6.70 1.18 9.95
N VAL A 46 -6.08 0.58 8.93
CA VAL A 46 -4.68 0.85 8.59
C VAL A 46 -4.51 2.26 8.04
N ILE A 47 -5.41 2.70 7.16
CA ILE A 47 -5.40 4.06 6.59
C ILE A 47 -5.54 5.11 7.71
N GLN A 48 -6.46 4.90 8.65
CA GLN A 48 -6.65 5.80 9.79
C GLN A 48 -5.44 5.79 10.73
N THR A 49 -4.85 4.62 11.00
CA THR A 49 -3.62 4.55 11.80
C THR A 49 -2.47 5.30 11.12
N LEU A 50 -2.36 5.24 9.79
CA LEU A 50 -1.37 6.00 9.02
C LEU A 50 -1.67 7.50 9.05
N GLN A 51 -2.94 7.88 8.92
CA GLN A 51 -3.40 9.26 9.01
C GLN A 51 -2.90 9.91 10.31
N GLU A 52 -3.15 9.27 11.46
CA GLU A 52 -2.75 9.76 12.76
C GLU A 52 -1.21 9.83 12.88
N LYS A 53 -0.51 8.75 12.52
CA LYS A 53 0.95 8.67 12.65
C LYS A 53 1.70 9.65 11.76
N LEU A 54 1.14 9.96 10.59
CA LEU A 54 1.72 10.90 9.64
C LEU A 54 1.15 12.31 9.81
N SER A 55 0.16 12.51 10.67
CA SER A 55 -0.54 13.79 10.86
C SER A 55 -1.15 14.35 9.57
N ILE A 56 -1.72 13.47 8.74
CA ILE A 56 -2.41 13.83 7.50
C ILE A 56 -3.84 14.29 7.83
N LYS A 57 -4.22 15.45 7.31
CA LYS A 57 -5.58 16.01 7.44
C LYS A 57 -6.47 15.59 6.29
N SER A 58 -5.94 15.59 5.07
CA SER A 58 -6.70 15.30 3.84
C SER A 58 -6.64 13.82 3.45
N ILE A 59 -7.11 12.95 4.34
CA ILE A 59 -7.04 11.49 4.17
C ILE A 59 -7.92 10.98 3.02
N GLU A 60 -8.94 11.75 2.62
CA GLU A 60 -9.84 11.45 1.51
C GLU A 60 -9.12 11.24 0.16
N HIS A 61 -7.89 11.74 0.04
CA HIS A 61 -7.09 11.57 -1.17
C HIS A 61 -6.27 10.27 -1.18
N PHE A 62 -6.18 9.58 -0.05
CA PHE A 62 -5.27 8.45 0.14
C PHE A 62 -5.97 7.09 0.06
N SER A 63 -5.22 6.08 -0.37
CA SER A 63 -5.64 4.69 -0.28
C SER A 63 -4.45 3.77 -0.04
N LEU A 64 -4.74 2.52 0.35
CA LEU A 64 -3.80 1.44 0.19
C LEU A 64 -3.91 0.86 -1.23
N MET A 65 -2.77 0.48 -1.79
CA MET A 65 -2.68 -0.15 -3.10
C MET A 65 -1.77 -1.37 -3.06
N LEU A 66 -2.10 -2.43 -3.80
CA LEU A 66 -1.18 -3.51 -4.07
C LEU A 66 -0.47 -3.29 -5.41
N GLU A 67 0.85 -3.39 -5.38
CA GLU A 67 1.70 -3.45 -6.55
C GLU A 67 2.08 -4.90 -6.83
N HIS A 68 1.75 -5.39 -8.02
CA HIS A 68 2.20 -6.69 -8.51
C HIS A 68 3.12 -6.46 -9.71
N LYS A 69 4.41 -6.73 -9.51
CA LYS A 69 5.40 -6.76 -10.60
C LYS A 69 5.37 -8.14 -11.25
N MET A 70 4.86 -8.20 -12.46
CA MET A 70 4.86 -9.40 -13.27
C MET A 70 6.18 -9.46 -14.06
N GLU A 71 6.82 -10.62 -14.08
CA GLU A 71 8.06 -10.81 -14.84
C GLU A 71 7.83 -10.58 -16.33
N GLY A 72 8.58 -9.66 -16.92
CA GLY A 72 8.49 -9.32 -18.35
C GLY A 72 7.27 -8.49 -18.76
N SER A 73 6.46 -7.98 -17.83
CA SER A 73 5.32 -7.12 -18.16
C SER A 73 5.19 -5.90 -17.24
N ALA A 74 4.20 -5.05 -17.56
CA ALA A 74 3.97 -3.82 -16.81
C ALA A 74 3.52 -4.11 -15.37
N THR A 75 3.95 -3.26 -14.43
CA THR A 75 3.48 -3.29 -13.05
C THR A 75 1.97 -3.10 -12.99
N LYS A 76 1.26 -4.02 -12.34
CA LYS A 76 -0.18 -3.88 -12.07
C LYS A 76 -0.39 -3.25 -10.70
N LEU A 77 -1.10 -2.13 -10.66
CA LEU A 77 -1.53 -1.46 -9.43
C LEU A 77 -3.01 -1.75 -9.16
N MET A 78 -3.34 -2.08 -7.91
CA MET A 78 -4.70 -2.40 -7.48
C MET A 78 -5.05 -1.63 -6.22
N ILE A 79 -5.99 -0.68 -6.32
CA ILE A 79 -6.53 0.02 -5.14
C ILE A 79 -7.32 -0.96 -4.28
N LEU A 80 -7.08 -0.92 -2.96
CA LEU A 80 -7.82 -1.70 -1.98
C LEU A 80 -9.01 -0.88 -1.46
N HIS A 81 -10.19 -1.49 -1.42
CA HIS A 81 -11.38 -0.82 -0.93
C HIS A 81 -11.36 -0.76 0.62
N GLU A 82 -11.83 0.35 1.20
CA GLU A 82 -11.70 0.60 2.64
C GLU A 82 -12.41 -0.44 3.52
N GLN A 83 -13.48 -1.06 3.01
CA GLN A 83 -14.26 -2.09 3.70
C GLN A 83 -13.65 -3.50 3.60
N GLU A 84 -12.59 -3.70 2.81
CA GLU A 84 -11.96 -5.01 2.72
C GLU A 84 -11.23 -5.39 4.01
N MET A 85 -11.26 -6.67 4.37
CA MET A 85 -10.51 -7.18 5.52
C MET A 85 -9.09 -7.55 5.10
N LEU A 86 -8.11 -7.28 5.97
CA LEU A 86 -6.71 -7.64 5.67
C LEU A 86 -6.50 -9.15 5.50
N THR A 87 -7.28 -9.98 6.18
CA THR A 87 -7.27 -11.43 5.99
C THR A 87 -7.65 -11.81 4.56
N GLN A 88 -8.66 -11.17 3.97
CA GLN A 88 -9.07 -11.42 2.58
C GLN A 88 -7.98 -10.97 1.60
N VAL A 89 -7.38 -9.80 1.83
CA VAL A 89 -6.33 -9.24 0.97
C VAL A 89 -5.08 -10.12 0.97
N THR A 90 -4.66 -10.57 2.15
CA THR A 90 -3.44 -11.39 2.32
C THR A 90 -3.61 -12.82 1.82
N GLN A 91 -4.84 -13.32 1.70
CA GLN A 91 -5.15 -14.64 1.14
C GLN A 91 -5.32 -14.65 -0.39
N ARG A 92 -5.25 -13.50 -1.07
CA ARG A 92 -5.35 -13.42 -2.53
C ARG A 92 -4.23 -14.25 -3.20
N PRO A 93 -4.49 -14.89 -4.35
CA PRO A 93 -3.45 -15.61 -5.09
C PRO A 93 -2.27 -14.69 -5.43
N GLY A 94 -1.05 -15.13 -5.09
CA GLY A 94 0.18 -14.37 -5.35
C GLY A 94 0.39 -13.13 -4.47
N SER A 95 -0.43 -12.92 -3.43
CA SER A 95 -0.32 -11.77 -2.51
C SER A 95 1.07 -11.62 -1.89
N HIS A 96 1.76 -12.72 -1.61
CA HIS A 96 3.11 -12.74 -1.03
C HIS A 96 4.17 -12.07 -1.91
N LYS A 97 3.96 -11.96 -3.24
CA LYS A 97 4.84 -11.23 -4.18
C LYS A 97 4.43 -9.78 -4.37
N MET A 98 3.29 -9.36 -3.81
CA MET A 98 2.79 -8.00 -3.95
C MET A 98 3.35 -7.09 -2.85
N LYS A 99 3.48 -5.81 -3.15
CA LYS A 99 3.83 -4.78 -2.16
C LYS A 99 2.62 -3.93 -1.87
N CYS A 100 2.36 -3.63 -0.59
CA CYS A 100 1.30 -2.72 -0.21
C CYS A 100 1.84 -1.30 -0.05
N PHE A 101 1.34 -0.34 -0.81
CA PHE A 101 1.74 1.05 -0.73
C PHE A 101 0.62 1.91 -0.16
N PHE A 102 1.00 2.89 0.67
CA PHE A 102 0.11 3.99 1.04
C PHE A 102 0.38 5.16 0.10
N ARG A 103 -0.62 5.54 -0.69
CA ARG A 103 -0.45 6.50 -1.78
C ARG A 103 -1.63 7.45 -1.85
N LEU A 104 -1.38 8.62 -2.43
CA LEU A 104 -2.42 9.53 -2.85
C LEU A 104 -2.98 9.05 -4.18
N SER A 105 -4.19 8.48 -4.17
CA SER A 105 -4.84 7.84 -5.31
C SER A 105 -5.93 8.70 -5.95
N PHE A 106 -6.52 9.61 -5.18
CA PHE A 106 -7.57 10.52 -5.64
C PHE A 106 -7.05 11.96 -5.60
N LEU A 107 -6.54 12.44 -6.73
CA LEU A 107 -5.86 13.73 -6.78
C LEU A 107 -6.80 14.90 -6.46
N PRO A 108 -6.33 15.91 -5.69
CA PRO A 108 -7.06 17.16 -5.55
C PRO A 108 -7.16 17.85 -6.92
N LYS A 109 -8.23 18.63 -7.13
CA LYS A 109 -8.39 19.42 -8.35
C LYS A 109 -7.30 20.47 -8.51
N ASP A 110 -6.86 21.05 -7.39
CA ASP A 110 -5.80 22.05 -7.35
C ASP A 110 -4.76 21.64 -6.27
N PRO A 111 -3.50 21.39 -6.64
CA PRO A 111 -2.45 21.05 -5.68
C PRO A 111 -2.09 22.20 -4.74
N VAL A 112 -2.31 23.47 -5.13
CA VAL A 112 -2.07 24.64 -4.25
C VAL A 112 -3.09 24.67 -3.12
N ASP A 113 -4.33 24.27 -3.38
CA ASP A 113 -5.35 24.14 -2.34
C ASP A 113 -5.02 23.02 -1.37
N LEU A 114 -4.46 21.89 -1.85
CA LEU A 114 -3.96 20.84 -0.98
C LEU A 114 -2.84 21.37 -0.07
N LEU A 115 -1.85 22.07 -0.62
CA LEU A 115 -0.75 22.67 0.18
C LEU A 115 -1.27 23.59 1.28
N ARG A 116 -2.26 24.44 0.98
CA ARG A 116 -2.86 25.37 1.96
C ARG A 116 -3.60 24.64 3.08
N ARG A 117 -4.27 23.53 2.78
CA ARG A 117 -5.07 22.77 3.76
C ARG A 117 -4.20 21.80 4.55
N ASP A 118 -3.29 21.13 3.86
CA ASP A 118 -2.48 20.03 4.37
C ASP A 118 -1.13 19.96 3.63
N ALA A 119 -0.15 20.70 4.17
CA ALA A 119 1.21 20.67 3.66
C ALA A 119 1.84 19.28 3.71
N VAL A 120 1.46 18.43 4.68
CA VAL A 120 1.99 17.06 4.79
C VAL A 120 1.49 16.20 3.63
N ALA A 121 0.20 16.28 3.30
CA ALA A 121 -0.34 15.57 2.14
C ALA A 121 0.25 16.07 0.83
N PHE A 122 0.49 17.39 0.71
CA PHE A 122 1.16 17.96 -0.46
C PHE A 122 2.61 17.47 -0.61
N ASP A 123 3.39 17.49 0.46
CA ASP A 123 4.77 16.97 0.44
C ASP A 123 4.79 15.48 0.07
N TYR A 124 3.83 14.71 0.59
CA TYR A 124 3.66 13.30 0.23
C TYR A 124 3.38 13.13 -1.27
N LEU A 125 2.47 13.93 -1.82
CA LEU A 125 2.16 13.95 -3.26
C LEU A 125 3.41 14.30 -4.09
N TYR A 126 4.17 15.31 -3.66
CA TYR A 126 5.39 15.72 -4.36
C TYR A 126 6.40 14.56 -4.44
N VAL A 127 6.68 13.92 -3.29
CA VAL A 127 7.56 12.73 -3.25
C VAL A 127 7.02 11.62 -4.15
N GLN A 128 5.71 11.35 -4.08
CA GLN A 128 5.07 10.33 -4.91
C GLN A 128 5.25 10.55 -6.42
N VAL A 129 5.13 11.80 -6.86
CA VAL A 129 5.29 12.20 -8.27
C VAL A 129 6.75 12.07 -8.68
N THR A 130 7.70 12.49 -7.84
CA THR A 130 9.14 12.35 -8.14
C THR A 130 9.61 10.91 -8.25
N HIS A 131 8.98 9.97 -7.52
CA HIS A 131 9.28 8.55 -7.62
C HIS A 131 8.49 7.81 -8.71
N CYS A 132 7.60 8.50 -9.43
CA CYS A 132 6.89 7.90 -10.55
C CYS A 132 7.75 7.99 -11.83
N PRO A 133 8.30 6.86 -12.33
CA PRO A 133 9.19 6.87 -13.50
C PRO A 133 8.48 7.26 -14.82
N ALA A 134 7.17 7.45 -14.81
CA ALA A 134 6.40 7.91 -15.98
C ALA A 134 6.63 9.40 -16.31
N LEU A 135 7.25 10.17 -15.41
CA LEU A 135 7.67 11.54 -15.65
C LEU A 135 9.20 11.61 -15.74
N GLY A 136 9.76 10.81 -16.67
CA GLY A 136 11.17 10.90 -17.01
C GLY A 136 11.48 12.25 -17.64
N TYR A 137 12.44 12.97 -17.04
CA TYR A 137 13.39 13.78 -17.78
C TYR A 137 14.64 12.93 -18.02
#